data_AF-A0A366MI86-F1
#
_entry.id   AF-A0A366MI86-F1
#
_cell.length_a   1.000
_cell.length_b   1.000
_cell.length_c   1.000
_cell.angle_alpha   90.00
_cell.angle_beta   90.00
_cell.angle_gamma   90.00
#
_symmetry.space_group_name_H-M   'P 1'
#
loop_
_entity.id
_entity.type
_entity.pdbx_description
1 polymer ?
#
loop_
_entity_poly.entity_id
_entity_poly.type
_entity_poly.pdbx_seq_one_letter_code
_entity_poly.pdbx_strand_id
1 'polypeptide(L)'
;GLLGFFAYLNREVYNIELLKDSSKDEFGEMAKVVNENIIKTQKGIEEDRRLIDETITVLSEFEQGDLCQRLNIEVTNPALMQLKQMLNNMGENLEANINNILNILEQYANYNYLNKIDQKGLKEHLLKLARGVNHLGDSITTMLVENKSNGLTLENSSKILLSNVDKLNVSSNEAATSLE
;
A
#
# COMPACT_ATOMS: atom_id res chain seq x y z
N GLY A 1 46.93 -8.92 8.98
CA GLY A 1 47.70 -7.70 9.32
C GLY A 1 47.10 -6.44 8.70
N LEU A 2 47.67 -5.25 8.92
CA LEU A 2 47.05 -3.94 8.58
C LEU A 2 46.64 -3.77 7.11
N LEU A 3 47.47 -4.23 6.17
CA LEU A 3 47.10 -4.18 4.74
C LEU A 3 45.85 -5.01 4.44
N GLY A 4 45.69 -6.16 5.12
CA GLY A 4 44.48 -6.97 5.05
C GLY A 4 43.25 -6.26 5.62
N PHE A 5 43.43 -5.37 6.60
CA PHE A 5 42.34 -4.51 7.12
C PHE A 5 41.85 -3.54 6.09
N PHE A 6 42.76 -2.84 5.42
CA PHE A 6 42.36 -1.93 4.34
C PHE A 6 41.71 -2.68 3.18
N ALA A 7 42.24 -3.84 2.79
CA ALA A 7 41.61 -4.69 1.78
C ALA A 7 40.19 -5.13 2.19
N TYR A 8 39.98 -5.49 3.46
CA TYR A 8 38.66 -5.86 3.98
C TYR A 8 37.68 -4.67 3.97
N LEU A 9 38.13 -3.50 4.43
CA LEU A 9 37.36 -2.25 4.40
C LEU A 9 36.96 -1.87 2.97
N ASN A 10 37.89 -2.04 2.02
CA ASN A 10 37.67 -1.82 0.59
C ASN A 10 36.81 -2.90 -0.08
N ARG A 11 36.42 -3.95 0.67
CA ARG A 11 35.64 -5.10 0.18
C ARG A 11 36.38 -5.95 -0.86
N GLU A 12 37.70 -5.88 -0.88
CA GLU A 12 38.56 -6.71 -1.73
C GLU A 12 38.69 -8.13 -1.18
N VAL A 13 38.54 -8.29 0.14
CA VAL A 13 38.57 -9.58 0.83
C VAL A 13 37.40 -9.72 1.83
N TYR A 14 37.00 -10.96 2.11
CA TYR A 14 35.89 -11.27 3.02
C TYR A 14 36.32 -11.55 4.46
N ASN A 15 37.59 -11.85 4.69
CA ASN A 15 38.13 -12.20 6.00
C ASN A 15 39.40 -11.41 6.28
N ILE A 16 39.67 -11.19 7.56
CA ILE A 16 40.87 -10.52 8.01
C ILE A 16 41.63 -11.33 9.06
N GLU A 17 42.95 -11.39 8.91
CA GLU A 17 43.85 -11.84 9.96
C GLU A 17 44.25 -10.69 10.88
N LEU A 18 44.19 -10.96 12.19
CA LEU A 18 44.65 -10.05 13.24
C LEU A 18 46.17 -9.83 13.19
N LEU A 19 46.63 -8.76 13.82
CA LEU A 19 48.04 -8.49 14.06
C LEU A 19 48.57 -9.43 15.15
N LYS A 20 49.85 -9.81 15.04
CA LYS A 20 50.56 -10.48 16.14
C LYS A 20 50.74 -9.49 17.29
N ASP A 21 50.22 -9.84 18.45
CA ASP A 21 50.15 -8.98 19.64
C ASP A 21 50.85 -9.59 20.87
N SER A 22 51.64 -10.65 20.66
CA SER A 22 52.34 -11.39 21.73
C SER A 22 53.52 -10.63 22.36
N SER A 23 53.91 -9.48 21.80
CA SER A 23 54.97 -8.64 22.37
C SER A 23 54.48 -7.97 23.66
N LYS A 24 55.39 -7.77 24.62
CA LYS A 24 55.10 -7.09 25.90
C LYS A 24 55.55 -5.63 25.92
N ASP A 25 56.02 -5.12 24.78
CA ASP A 25 56.39 -3.72 24.58
C ASP A 25 55.18 -2.89 24.13
N GLU A 26 55.41 -1.60 23.95
CA GLU A 26 54.39 -0.63 23.54
C GLU A 26 53.77 -1.00 22.18
N PHE A 27 54.53 -1.62 21.28
CA PHE A 27 54.03 -2.10 19.99
C PHE A 27 53.07 -3.29 20.14
N GLY A 28 53.32 -4.19 21.10
CA GLY A 28 52.39 -5.26 21.47
C GLY A 28 51.07 -4.73 22.01
N GLU A 29 51.11 -3.74 22.90
CA GLU A 29 49.90 -3.08 23.42
C GLU A 29 49.15 -2.31 22.31
N MET A 30 49.84 -1.62 21.41
CA MET A 30 49.22 -1.00 20.23
C MET A 30 48.56 -2.04 19.32
N ALA A 31 49.19 -3.19 19.10
CA ALA A 31 48.63 -4.26 18.27
C ALA A 31 47.31 -4.80 18.85
N LYS A 32 47.19 -4.93 20.18
CA LYS A 32 45.94 -5.32 20.85
C LYS A 32 44.81 -4.33 20.60
N VAL A 33 45.07 -3.04 20.80
CA VAL A 33 44.08 -1.97 20.57
C VAL A 33 43.63 -1.95 19.10
N VAL A 34 44.56 -2.13 18.16
CA VAL A 34 44.21 -2.22 16.74
C VAL A 34 43.36 -3.47 16.46
N ASN A 35 43.72 -4.63 17.01
CA ASN A 35 42.94 -5.86 16.85
C ASN A 35 41.50 -5.71 17.38
N GLU A 36 41.31 -5.06 18.54
CA GLU A 36 39.98 -4.77 19.08
C GLU A 36 39.14 -3.92 18.11
N ASN A 37 39.74 -2.88 17.52
CA ASN A 37 39.07 -2.04 16.54
C ASN A 37 38.80 -2.78 15.21
N ILE A 38 39.70 -3.66 14.77
CA ILE A 38 39.47 -4.54 13.61
C ILE A 38 38.24 -5.41 13.84
N ILE A 39 38.16 -6.10 14.98
CA ILE A 39 37.03 -6.98 15.33
C ILE A 39 35.72 -6.18 15.39
N LYS A 40 35.74 -5.03 16.06
CA LYS A 40 34.57 -4.15 16.18
C LYS A 40 34.09 -3.67 14.80
N THR A 41 35.02 -3.29 13.94
CA THR A 41 34.70 -2.80 12.59
C THR A 41 34.19 -3.92 11.69
N GLN A 42 34.81 -5.10 11.75
CA GLN A 42 34.35 -6.29 11.05
C GLN A 42 32.91 -6.64 11.42
N LYS A 43 32.61 -6.71 12.73
CA LYS A 43 31.26 -6.97 13.21
C LYS A 43 30.26 -5.93 12.69
N GLY A 44 30.60 -4.65 12.74
CA GLY A 44 29.75 -3.57 12.21
C GLY A 44 29.48 -3.72 10.71
N ILE A 45 30.50 -4.04 9.90
CA ILE A 45 30.34 -4.27 8.46
C ILE A 45 29.47 -5.49 8.17
N GLU A 46 29.60 -6.56 8.95
CA GLU A 46 28.76 -7.75 8.81
C GLU A 46 27.30 -7.49 9.19
N GLU A 47 27.03 -6.74 10.27
CA GLU A 47 25.69 -6.25 10.65
C GLU A 47 25.07 -5.43 9.51
N ASP A 48 25.81 -4.44 9.00
CA ASP A 48 25.37 -3.56 7.92
C ASP A 48 25.02 -4.35 6.64
N ARG A 49 25.85 -5.36 6.28
CA ARG A 49 25.57 -6.24 5.13
C ARG A 49 24.27 -7.02 5.30
N ARG A 50 24.01 -7.59 6.47
CA ARG A 50 22.78 -8.36 6.72
C ARG A 50 21.52 -7.51 6.55
N LEU A 51 21.54 -6.27 7.03
CA LEU A 51 20.39 -5.37 6.84
C LEU A 51 20.20 -5.02 5.36
N ILE A 52 21.29 -4.82 4.60
CA ILE A 52 21.19 -4.59 3.16
C ILE A 52 20.56 -5.80 2.45
N ASP A 53 20.97 -7.02 2.81
CA ASP A 53 20.41 -8.25 2.22
C ASP A 53 18.91 -8.40 2.56
N GLU A 54 18.51 -8.11 3.80
CA GLU A 54 17.08 -8.07 4.19
C GLU A 54 16.34 -6.98 3.42
N THR A 55 16.95 -5.82 3.22
CA THR A 55 16.36 -4.71 2.45
C THR A 55 16.11 -5.11 1.00
N ILE A 56 17.04 -5.81 0.36
CA ILE A 56 16.85 -6.34 -1.00
C ILE A 56 15.66 -7.30 -1.04
N THR A 57 15.55 -8.17 -0.04
CA THR A 57 14.44 -9.14 0.04
C THR A 57 13.09 -8.42 0.19
N VAL A 58 12.98 -7.50 1.15
CA VAL A 58 11.74 -6.73 1.39
C VAL A 58 11.36 -5.89 0.17
N LEU A 59 12.32 -5.23 -0.48
CA LEU A 59 12.04 -4.46 -1.69
C LEU A 59 11.62 -5.34 -2.86
N SER A 60 12.13 -6.57 -2.97
CA SER A 60 11.69 -7.52 -4.00
C SER A 60 10.23 -7.97 -3.80
N GLU A 61 9.77 -8.08 -2.56
CA GLU A 61 8.35 -8.33 -2.26
C GLU A 61 7.49 -7.09 -2.56
N PHE A 62 7.99 -5.88 -2.27
CA PHE A 62 7.31 -4.63 -2.63
C PHE A 62 7.15 -4.48 -4.15
N GLU A 63 8.17 -4.86 -4.92
CA GLU A 63 8.12 -4.89 -6.39
C GLU A 63 7.02 -5.84 -6.91
N GLN A 64 6.74 -6.92 -6.18
CA GLN A 64 5.67 -7.88 -6.49
C GLN A 64 4.29 -7.45 -5.96
N GLY A 65 4.24 -6.38 -5.14
CA GLY A 65 3.01 -5.82 -4.60
C GLY A 65 2.66 -6.25 -3.18
N ASP A 66 3.49 -7.06 -2.51
CA ASP A 66 3.32 -7.36 -1.09
C ASP A 66 3.91 -6.23 -0.23
N LEU A 67 3.05 -5.27 0.10
CA LEU A 67 3.40 -4.09 0.90
C LEU A 67 3.36 -4.36 2.42
N CYS A 68 3.11 -5.59 2.86
CA CYS A 68 3.06 -5.94 4.30
C CYS A 68 4.46 -6.23 4.88
N GLN A 69 5.47 -6.43 4.03
CA GLN A 69 6.82 -6.80 4.45
C GLN A 69 7.57 -5.66 5.15
N ARG A 70 8.40 -6.00 6.13
CA ARG A 70 9.16 -5.03 6.94
C ARG A 70 10.57 -5.53 7.23
N LEU A 71 11.47 -4.56 7.40
CA LEU A 71 12.80 -4.78 7.92
C LEU A 71 12.76 -5.03 9.42
N ASN A 72 13.34 -6.13 9.88
CA ASN A 72 13.33 -6.55 11.27
C ASN A 72 14.72 -6.52 11.90
N ILE A 73 15.79 -6.68 11.12
CA ILE A 73 17.16 -6.74 11.62
C ILE A 73 17.55 -5.42 12.29
N GLU A 74 18.21 -5.52 13.44
CA GLU A 74 18.78 -4.39 14.15
C GLU A 74 20.27 -4.26 13.82
N VAL A 75 20.73 -3.03 13.63
CA VAL A 75 22.15 -2.73 13.35
C VAL A 75 22.62 -1.59 14.23
N THR A 76 23.92 -1.61 14.56
CA THR A 76 24.52 -0.56 15.39
C THR A 76 24.71 0.75 14.62
N ASN A 77 24.73 0.70 13.28
CA ASN A 77 24.92 1.87 12.41
C ASN A 77 23.67 2.80 12.43
N PRO A 78 23.76 4.02 12.98
CA PRO A 78 22.61 4.90 13.15
C PRO A 78 21.96 5.33 11.84
N ALA A 79 22.74 5.49 10.76
CA ALA A 79 22.21 5.90 9.47
C ALA A 79 21.35 4.79 8.84
N LEU A 80 21.81 3.54 8.96
CA LEU A 80 21.07 2.38 8.50
C LEU A 80 19.82 2.09 9.35
N MET A 81 19.90 2.33 10.66
CA MET A 81 18.74 2.26 11.53
C MET A 81 17.66 3.30 11.16
N GLN A 82 18.07 4.54 10.83
CA GLN A 82 17.15 5.56 10.31
C GLN A 82 16.55 5.13 8.97
N LEU A 83 17.35 4.55 8.06
CA LEU A 83 16.86 4.04 6.78
C LEU A 83 15.80 2.94 6.98
N LYS A 84 16.05 1.99 7.89
CA LYS A 84 15.10 0.96 8.31
C LYS A 84 13.76 1.57 8.74
N GLN A 85 13.82 2.55 9.65
CA GLN A 85 12.62 3.21 10.16
C GLN A 85 11.85 3.93 9.04
N MET A 86 12.55 4.65 8.16
CA MET A 86 11.91 5.34 7.04
C MET A 86 11.25 4.36 6.05
N LEU A 87 11.92 3.25 5.73
CA LEU A 87 11.37 2.22 4.83
C LEU A 87 10.16 1.52 5.44
N ASN A 88 10.21 1.14 6.72
CA ASN A 88 9.07 0.54 7.41
C ASN A 88 7.88 1.51 7.47
N ASN A 89 8.12 2.78 7.83
CA ASN A 89 7.07 3.81 7.83
C ASN A 89 6.49 4.02 6.43
N MET A 90 7.31 3.97 5.38
CA MET A 90 6.82 4.03 3.99
C MET A 90 5.92 2.84 3.68
N GLY A 91 6.34 1.62 4.03
CA GLY A 91 5.54 0.40 3.89
C GLY A 91 4.19 0.50 4.59
N GLU A 92 4.18 0.91 5.86
CA GLU A 92 2.95 1.08 6.65
C GLU A 92 1.97 2.08 6.01
N ASN A 93 2.48 3.22 5.54
CA ASN A 93 1.66 4.22 4.89
C ASN A 93 1.09 3.71 3.56
N LEU A 94 1.90 3.02 2.74
CA LEU A 94 1.43 2.47 1.47
C LEU A 94 0.40 1.37 1.69
N GLU A 95 0.66 0.43 2.59
CA GLU A 95 -0.25 -0.66 2.94
C GLU A 95 -1.60 -0.12 3.44
N ALA A 96 -1.59 0.83 4.39
CA ALA A 96 -2.81 1.44 4.92
C ALA A 96 -3.63 2.14 3.82
N ASN A 97 -2.97 2.83 2.89
CA ASN A 97 -3.64 3.51 1.78
C ASN A 97 -4.29 2.50 0.82
N ILE A 98 -3.59 1.42 0.47
CA ILE A 98 -4.13 0.36 -0.38
C ILE A 98 -5.32 -0.33 0.31
N ASN A 99 -5.20 -0.67 1.59
CA ASN A 99 -6.28 -1.29 2.36
C ASN A 99 -7.53 -0.40 2.43
N ASN A 100 -7.37 0.91 2.60
CA ASN A 100 -8.49 1.86 2.59
C ASN A 100 -9.20 1.87 1.22
N ILE A 101 -8.44 1.89 0.13
CA ILE A 101 -9.00 1.82 -1.23
C ILE A 101 -9.76 0.52 -1.45
N LEU A 102 -9.16 -0.62 -1.08
CA LEU A 102 -9.77 -1.94 -1.21
C LEU A 102 -11.08 -2.04 -0.42
N ASN A 103 -11.11 -1.52 0.81
CA ASN A 103 -12.32 -1.50 1.63
C ASN A 103 -13.46 -0.70 0.98
N ILE A 104 -13.17 0.46 0.36
CA ILE A 104 -14.20 1.24 -0.36
C ILE A 104 -14.66 0.51 -1.63
N LEU A 105 -13.74 -0.10 -2.37
CA LEU A 105 -14.09 -0.91 -3.54
C LEU A 105 -14.97 -2.11 -3.18
N GLU A 106 -14.71 -2.77 -2.05
CA GLU A 106 -15.54 -3.87 -1.55
C GLU A 106 -16.95 -3.40 -1.20
N GLN A 107 -17.10 -2.23 -0.59
CA GLN A 107 -18.41 -1.64 -0.33
C GLN A 107 -19.16 -1.35 -1.64
N TYR A 108 -18.47 -0.80 -2.64
CA TYR A 108 -19.05 -0.52 -3.96
C TYR A 108 -19.47 -1.80 -4.70
N ALA A 109 -18.69 -2.87 -4.57
CA ALA A 109 -19.02 -4.18 -5.11
C ALA A 109 -20.30 -4.76 -4.45
N ASN A 110 -20.57 -4.39 -3.20
CA ASN A 110 -21.79 -4.73 -2.46
C ASN A 110 -22.90 -3.66 -2.58
N TYR A 111 -22.86 -2.85 -3.64
CA TYR A 111 -23.84 -1.78 -3.93
C TYR A 111 -23.98 -0.70 -2.85
N ASN A 112 -23.00 -0.56 -1.96
CA ASN A 112 -22.96 0.48 -0.94
C ASN A 112 -22.03 1.62 -1.37
N TYR A 113 -22.60 2.68 -1.95
CA TYR A 113 -21.87 3.84 -2.47
C TYR A 113 -21.81 5.04 -1.52
N LEU A 114 -22.12 4.85 -0.23
CA LEU A 114 -22.23 5.95 0.73
C LEU A 114 -20.86 6.50 1.17
N ASN A 115 -19.87 5.61 1.32
CA ASN A 115 -18.55 5.97 1.81
C ASN A 115 -17.61 6.32 0.66
N LYS A 116 -16.62 7.17 0.97
CA LYS A 116 -15.59 7.62 0.04
C LYS A 116 -14.22 7.49 0.69
N ILE A 117 -13.19 7.36 -0.14
CA ILE A 117 -11.80 7.36 0.30
C ILE A 117 -11.43 8.77 0.77
N ASP A 118 -10.90 8.87 2.00
CA ASP A 118 -10.31 10.11 2.50
C ASP A 118 -9.03 10.44 1.70
N GLN A 119 -8.95 11.67 1.22
CA GLN A 119 -7.85 12.17 0.39
C GLN A 119 -6.77 12.89 1.21
N LYS A 120 -6.97 13.04 2.52
CA LYS A 120 -6.04 13.77 3.40
C LYS A 120 -4.68 13.10 3.42
N GLY A 121 -3.62 13.89 3.19
CA GLY A 121 -2.24 13.41 3.22
C GLY A 121 -1.80 12.65 1.96
N LEU A 122 -2.72 12.31 1.05
CA LEU A 122 -2.38 11.70 -0.23
C LEU A 122 -1.81 12.73 -1.19
N LYS A 123 -0.83 12.30 -2.00
CA LYS A 123 -0.20 13.12 -3.04
C LYS A 123 -0.17 12.36 -4.36
N GLU A 124 -0.10 13.11 -5.45
CA GLU A 124 0.10 12.62 -6.83
C GLU A 124 -0.70 11.36 -7.17
N HIS A 125 -0.02 10.21 -7.34
CA HIS A 125 -0.62 8.98 -7.82
C HIS A 125 -1.68 8.40 -6.89
N LEU A 126 -1.42 8.35 -5.57
CA LEU A 126 -2.40 7.85 -4.61
C LEU A 126 -3.61 8.77 -4.48
N LEU A 127 -3.39 10.09 -4.56
CA LEU A 127 -4.47 11.06 -4.57
C LEU A 127 -5.33 10.92 -5.84
N LYS A 128 -4.68 10.73 -7.00
CA LYS A 128 -5.38 10.51 -8.27
C LYS A 128 -6.18 9.20 -8.25
N LEU A 129 -5.62 8.14 -7.66
CA LEU A 129 -6.31 6.86 -7.50
C LEU A 129 -7.55 7.01 -6.59
N ALA A 130 -7.40 7.64 -5.42
CA ALA A 130 -8.50 7.89 -4.50
C ALA A 130 -9.62 8.73 -5.16
N ARG A 131 -9.25 9.78 -5.90
CA ARG A 131 -10.20 10.59 -6.68
C ARG A 131 -10.91 9.77 -7.76
N GLY A 132 -10.18 8.92 -8.48
CA GLY A 132 -10.75 8.05 -9.51
C GLY A 132 -11.81 7.11 -8.95
N VAL A 133 -11.52 6.44 -7.82
CA VAL A 133 -12.48 5.55 -7.16
C VAL A 133 -13.67 6.33 -6.61
N ASN A 134 -13.45 7.48 -5.95
CA ASN A 134 -14.55 8.32 -5.48
C ASN A 134 -15.46 8.78 -6.63
N HIS A 135 -14.87 9.19 -7.76
CA HIS A 135 -15.60 9.60 -8.94
C HIS A 135 -16.43 8.45 -9.52
N LEU A 136 -15.90 7.22 -9.53
CA LEU A 136 -16.66 6.04 -9.93
C LEU A 136 -17.91 5.84 -9.06
N GLY A 137 -17.78 6.00 -7.74
CA GLY A 137 -18.93 5.95 -6.81
C GLY A 137 -19.98 7.02 -7.11
N ASP A 138 -19.54 8.25 -7.44
CA ASP A 138 -20.42 9.35 -7.83
C ASP A 138 -21.17 9.07 -9.14
N SER A 139 -20.47 8.54 -10.15
CA SER A 139 -21.08 8.16 -11.44
C SER A 139 -22.13 7.06 -11.28
N ILE A 140 -21.84 6.02 -10.50
CA ILE A 140 -22.80 4.94 -10.24
C ILE A 140 -24.02 5.48 -9.47
N THR A 141 -23.79 6.32 -8.46
CA THR A 141 -24.89 6.94 -7.70
C THR A 141 -25.78 7.79 -8.60
N THR A 142 -25.20 8.56 -9.51
CA THR A 142 -25.94 9.35 -10.51
C THR A 142 -26.81 8.45 -11.38
N MET A 143 -26.24 7.36 -11.92
CA MET A 143 -26.98 6.38 -12.72
C MET A 143 -28.14 5.74 -11.93
N LEU A 144 -27.96 5.45 -10.64
CA LEU A 144 -29.03 4.90 -9.79
C LEU A 144 -30.17 5.90 -9.56
N VAL A 145 -29.85 7.18 -9.39
CA VAL A 145 -30.85 8.26 -9.29
C VAL A 145 -31.66 8.37 -10.58
N GLU A 146 -30.98 8.35 -11.73
CA GLU A 146 -31.63 8.37 -13.05
C GLU A 146 -32.52 7.14 -13.26
N ASN A 147 -32.02 5.94 -12.94
CA ASN A 147 -32.79 4.70 -13.03
C ASN A 147 -34.05 4.74 -12.13
N LYS A 148 -33.94 5.28 -10.91
CA LYS A 148 -35.09 5.49 -10.04
C LYS A 148 -36.11 6.44 -10.66
N SER A 149 -35.65 7.56 -11.22
CA SER A 149 -36.51 8.55 -11.90
C SER A 149 -37.25 7.92 -13.09
N ASN A 150 -36.55 7.13 -13.90
CA ASN A 150 -37.14 6.38 -15.01
C ASN A 150 -38.20 5.38 -14.52
N GLY A 151 -37.90 4.64 -13.44
CA GLY A 151 -38.84 3.71 -12.83
C GLY A 151 -40.13 4.37 -12.35
N LEU A 152 -40.03 5.52 -11.68
CA LEU A 152 -41.19 6.30 -11.23
C LEU A 152 -42.00 6.86 -12.41
N THR A 153 -41.32 7.30 -13.46
CA THR A 153 -41.96 7.77 -14.69
C THR A 153 -42.76 6.65 -15.35
N LEU A 154 -42.15 5.46 -15.48
CA LEU A 154 -42.80 4.28 -16.03
C LEU A 154 -44.02 3.85 -15.19
N GLU A 155 -43.89 3.83 -13.86
CA GLU A 155 -44.99 3.54 -12.94
C GLU A 155 -46.17 4.50 -13.17
N ASN A 156 -45.90 5.80 -13.26
CA ASN A 156 -46.93 6.81 -13.50
C ASN A 156 -47.59 6.62 -14.88
N SER A 157 -46.80 6.38 -15.93
CA SER A 157 -47.32 6.08 -17.27
C SER A 157 -48.21 4.83 -17.28
N SER A 158 -47.84 3.77 -16.57
CA SER A 158 -48.66 2.56 -16.43
C SER A 158 -49.97 2.82 -15.71
N LYS A 159 -49.98 3.64 -14.64
CA LYS A 159 -51.20 4.05 -13.94
C LYS A 159 -52.15 4.84 -14.83
N ILE A 160 -51.61 5.78 -15.62
CA ILE A 160 -52.40 6.56 -16.59
C ILE A 160 -53.00 5.62 -17.66
N LEU A 161 -52.20 4.70 -18.21
CA LEU A 161 -52.66 3.74 -19.20
C LEU A 161 -53.80 2.86 -18.64
N LEU A 162 -53.65 2.34 -17.42
CA LEU A 162 -54.69 1.55 -16.76
C LEU A 162 -55.99 2.33 -16.64
N SER A 163 -55.92 3.58 -16.16
CA SER A 163 -57.10 4.45 -16.06
C SER A 163 -57.76 4.72 -17.42
N ASN A 164 -56.98 4.87 -18.49
CA ASN A 164 -57.51 5.06 -19.84
C ASN A 164 -58.19 3.78 -20.38
N VAL A 165 -57.61 2.61 -20.11
CA VAL A 165 -58.22 1.32 -20.47
C VAL A 165 -59.53 1.11 -19.73
N ASP A 166 -59.58 1.42 -18.43
CA ASP A 166 -60.81 1.33 -17.63
C ASP A 166 -61.90 2.25 -18.18
N LYS A 167 -61.57 3.51 -18.47
CA LYS A 167 -62.51 4.46 -19.10
C LYS A 167 -63.01 3.96 -20.44
N LEU A 168 -62.11 3.46 -21.30
CA LEU A 168 -62.47 2.95 -22.61
C LEU A 168 -63.39 1.73 -22.51
N ASN A 169 -63.16 0.85 -21.55
CA ASN A 169 -64.00 -0.32 -21.29
C ASN A 169 -65.41 0.12 -20.84
N VAL A 170 -65.50 1.04 -19.87
CA VAL A 170 -66.78 1.61 -19.42
C VAL A 170 -67.53 2.26 -20.59
N SER A 171 -66.87 3.13 -21.36
CA SER A 171 -67.51 3.79 -22.51
C SER A 171 -67.92 2.81 -23.61
N SER A 172 -67.14 1.74 -23.83
CA SER A 172 -67.49 0.70 -24.80
C SER A 172 -68.69 -0.13 -24.35
N ASN A 173 -68.79 -0.43 -23.06
CA ASN A 173 -69.95 -1.11 -22.48
C ASN A 173 -71.20 -0.23 -22.55
N GLU A 174 -71.12 1.06 -22.18
CA GLU A 174 -72.22 2.02 -22.29
C GLU A 174 -72.70 2.19 -23.74
N ALA A 175 -71.78 2.23 -24.71
CA ALA A 175 -72.13 2.28 -26.12
C ALA A 175 -72.87 1.02 -26.58
N ALA A 176 -72.44 -0.17 -26.13
CA ALA A 176 -73.10 -1.43 -26.45
C ALA A 176 -74.53 -1.51 -25.88
N THR A 177 -74.74 -1.13 -24.62
CA THR A 177 -76.09 -1.09 -24.02
C THR A 177 -76.99 -0.01 -24.62
N SER A 178 -76.43 1.05 -25.19
CA SER A 178 -77.23 2.09 -25.88
C SER A 178 -77.72 1.67 -27.27
N LEU A 179 -77.19 0.57 -27.80
CA LEU A 179 -77.54 -0.01 -29.12
C LEU A 179 -78.54 -1.17 -29.02
N GLU A 180 -78.75 -1.73 -27.83
CA GLU A 180 -79.81 -2.71 -27.50
C GLU A 180 -81.13 -2.01 -27.15
#